data_AF-A0AA39ADE3-F1
#
_entry.id   AF-A0AA39ADE3-F1
#
_cell.length_a   1.000
_cell.length_b   1.000
_cell.length_c   1.000
_cell.angle_alpha   90.00
_cell.angle_beta   90.00
_cell.angle_gamma   90.00
#
_symmetry.space_group_name_H-M   'P 1'
#
loop_
_entity.id
_entity.type
_entity.pdbx_description
1 polymer ?
#
loop_
_entity_poly.entity_id
_entity_poly.type
_entity_poly.pdbx_seq_one_letter_code
_entity_poly.pdbx_strand_id
1 'polypeptide(L)' 'MERLMIVGLWCAHPDCNLRPAIRQAVNVLNYEASLPVLPSNMPVPMYYAPPENTYAFSLQASYTVTISERG' A
#
# COMPACT_ATOMS: atom_id res chain seq x y z
N MET A 1 -17.38 19.32 -3.17
CA MET A 1 -17.13 18.23 -2.21
C MET A 1 -16.75 16.93 -2.91
N GLU A 2 -17.38 16.60 -4.03
CA GLU A 2 -17.08 15.42 -4.86
C GLU A 2 -15.59 15.17 -5.12
N ARG A 3 -14.81 16.19 -5.54
CA ARG A 3 -13.36 16.03 -5.75
C ARG A 3 -12.60 15.58 -4.50
N LEU A 4 -12.95 16.10 -3.32
CA LEU A 4 -12.35 15.66 -2.05
C LEU A 4 -12.69 14.19 -1.78
N MET A 5 -13.92 13.77 -2.07
CA MET A 5 -14.36 12.38 -1.91
C MET A 5 -13.64 11.45 -2.87
N ILE A 6 -13.51 11.83 -4.15
CA ILE A 6 -12.78 11.05 -5.16
C ILE A 6 -11.31 10.92 -4.77
N VAL A 7 -10.64 12.03 -4.40
CA VAL A 7 -9.23 11.97 -3.98
C VAL A 7 -9.08 11.15 -2.70
N GLY A 8 -9.99 11.29 -1.73
CA GLY A 8 -9.99 10.49 -0.50
C GLY A 8 -10.10 8.99 -0.78
N LEU A 9 -11.01 8.59 -1.67
CA LEU A 9 -11.18 7.19 -2.06
C LEU A 9 -9.96 6.65 -2.83
N TRP A 10 -9.36 7.47 -3.70
CA TRP A 10 -8.13 7.11 -4.40
C TRP A 10 -6.96 6.88 -3.44
N CYS A 11 -6.82 7.74 -2.43
CA CYS A 11 -5.83 7.59 -1.36
C CYS A 11 -6.07 6.35 -0.47
N ALA A 12 -7.34 5.96 -0.29
CA ALA A 12 -7.75 4.81 0.51
C ALA A 12 -7.67 3.46 -0.24
N HIS A 13 -7.02 3.41 -1.41
CA HIS A 13 -6.92 2.19 -2.20
C HIS A 13 -6.29 1.04 -1.39
N PRO A 14 -6.86 -0.18 -1.42
CA PRO A 14 -6.35 -1.29 -0.62
C PRO A 14 -4.93 -1.70 -1.02
N ASP A 15 -4.63 -1.75 -2.31
CA ASP A 15 -3.25 -1.90 -2.82
C ASP A 15 -2.49 -0.58 -2.65
N CYS A 16 -1.38 -0.62 -1.89
CA CYS A 16 -0.54 0.54 -1.62
C CYS A 16 0.19 1.08 -2.86
N ASN A 17 0.45 0.24 -3.86
CA ASN A 17 1.12 0.63 -5.10
C ASN A 17 0.21 1.46 -6.01
N LEU A 18 -1.11 1.34 -5.83
CA LEU A 18 -2.11 2.07 -6.59
C LEU A 18 -2.58 3.36 -5.90
N ARG A 19 -2.10 3.63 -4.68
CA ARG A 19 -2.34 4.92 -4.00
C ARG A 19 -1.54 6.03 -4.69
N PRO A 20 -2.12 7.22 -4.86
CA PRO A 20 -1.38 8.35 -5.42
C PRO A 20 -0.27 8.81 -4.48
N ALA A 21 0.79 9.36 -5.04
CA ALA A 21 1.72 10.16 -4.25
C ALA A 21 1.01 11.41 -3.71
N ILE A 22 1.40 11.87 -2.52
CA ILE A 22 0.77 13.06 -1.89
C ILE A 22 0.77 14.28 -2.83
N ARG A 23 1.81 14.46 -3.63
CA ARG A 23 1.91 15.54 -4.63
C ARG A 23 0.82 15.42 -5.70
N GLN A 24 0.54 14.21 -6.19
CA GLN A 24 -0.53 14.00 -7.18
C GLN A 24 -1.91 14.32 -6.58
N ALA A 25 -2.15 13.86 -5.35
CA ALA A 25 -3.39 14.16 -4.64
C ALA A 25 -3.58 15.68 -4.47
N VAL A 26 -2.54 16.41 -4.03
CA VAL A 26 -2.58 17.87 -3.87
C VAL A 26 -2.82 18.59 -5.21
N ASN A 27 -2.14 18.18 -6.29
CA ASN A 27 -2.35 18.78 -7.60
C ASN A 27 -3.80 18.59 -8.09
N VAL A 28 -4.37 17.40 -7.87
CA VAL A 28 -5.79 17.18 -8.15
C VAL A 28 -6.64 18.06 -7.25
N LEU A 29 -6.38 18.18 -5.95
CA LEU A 29 -7.15 19.06 -5.06
C LEU A 29 -7.09 20.54 -5.49
N ASN A 30 -5.94 21.00 -6.01
CA ASN A 30 -5.69 22.37 -6.44
C ASN A 30 -6.17 22.70 -7.86
N TYR A 31 -6.87 21.79 -8.56
CA TYR A 31 -7.29 22.01 -9.96
C TYR A 31 -6.16 22.06 -10.97
N GLU A 32 -4.97 21.58 -10.61
CA GLU A 32 -3.79 21.53 -11.48
C GLU A 32 -3.70 20.21 -12.27
N ALA A 33 -4.52 19.22 -11.92
CA ALA A 33 -4.62 17.93 -12.62
C ALA A 33 -6.08 17.45 -12.73
N SER A 34 -6.34 16.56 -13.70
CA SER A 34 -7.65 15.93 -13.89
C SER A 34 -8.00 14.98 -12.74
N LEU A 35 -9.29 14.77 -12.49
CA LEU A 35 -9.76 13.76 -11.55
C LEU A 35 -9.37 12.35 -12.03
N PRO A 36 -8.98 11.45 -11.12
CA PRO A 36 -8.81 10.05 -11.47
C PRO A 36 -10.16 9.43 -11.79
N VAL A 37 -10.17 8.45 -12.70
CA VAL A 37 -11.34 7.59 -12.92
C VAL A 37 -11.27 6.48 -11.89
N LEU A 38 -12.28 6.42 -11.01
CA LEU A 38 -12.38 5.38 -10.00
C LEU A 38 -13.42 4.33 -10.39
N PRO A 39 -13.21 3.05 -10.03
CA PRO A 39 -14.22 2.03 -10.19
C PRO A 39 -15.44 2.36 -9.30
N SER A 40 -16.63 1.95 -9.76
CA SER A 40 -17.89 2.19 -9.03
C SER A 40 -17.98 1.44 -7.70
N ASN A 41 -17.19 0.38 -7.55
CA ASN A 41 -17.13 -0.45 -6.34
C ASN A 41 -15.69 -0.44 -5.80
N MET A 42 -15.56 -0.50 -4.47
CA MET A 42 -14.24 -0.63 -3.85
C MET A 42 -13.65 -2.01 -4.16
N PRO A 43 -12.41 -2.09 -4.66
CA PRO A 43 -11.78 -3.37 -4.94
C PRO A 43 -11.57 -4.16 -3.65
N VAL A 44 -11.69 -5.48 -3.74
CA VAL A 44 -11.41 -6.39 -2.63
C VAL A 44 -9.94 -6.24 -2.22
N PRO A 45 -9.63 -6.07 -0.93
CA PRO A 45 -8.24 -6.01 -0.48
C PRO A 45 -7.49 -7.29 -0.86
N MET A 46 -6.52 -7.15 -1.77
CA MET A 46 -5.54 -8.20 -2.01
C MET A 46 -4.47 -8.10 -0.93
N TYR A 47 -4.71 -8.78 0.19
CA TYR A 47 -3.62 -9.09 1.12
C TYR A 47 -2.74 -10.11 0.42
N TYR A 48 -1.58 -9.67 -0.05
CA TYR A 48 -0.53 -10.60 -0.44
C TYR A 48 -0.18 -11.41 0.81
N ALA A 49 -0.68 -12.65 0.89
CA ALA A 49 -0.17 -13.59 1.86
C ALA A 49 1.35 -13.68 1.57
N PRO A 50 2.22 -13.44 2.56
CA PRO A 50 3.63 -13.70 2.35
C PRO A 50 3.77 -15.16 1.89
N PRO A 51 4.58 -15.45 0.87
CA PRO A 51 4.71 -16.81 0.39
C PRO A 51 5.11 -17.70 1.57
N GLU A 52 4.58 -18.93 1.64
CA GLU A 52 4.64 -19.81 2.82
C GLU A 52 6.08 -20.02 3.34
N ASN A 53 7.08 -19.84 2.47
CA ASN A 53 8.51 -19.90 2.76
C ASN A 53 9.10 -18.66 3.46
N THR A 54 8.37 -17.54 3.55
CA THR A 54 8.81 -16.30 4.25
C THR A 54 8.93 -16.54 5.76
N TYR A 55 8.03 -17.32 6.33
CA TYR A 55 8.11 -17.73 7.75
C TYR A 55 9.28 -18.66 8.02
N ALA A 56 9.58 -19.57 7.09
CA ALA A 56 10.74 -20.44 7.22
C ALA A 56 12.03 -19.61 7.20
N PHE A 57 12.18 -18.70 6.23
CA PHE A 57 13.39 -17.86 6.12
C PHE A 57 13.59 -16.92 7.33
N SER A 58 12.52 -16.37 7.90
CA SER A 58 12.61 -15.52 9.09
C SER A 58 12.97 -16.30 10.36
N LEU A 59 12.41 -17.51 10.52
CA LEU A 59 12.85 -18.46 11.55
C LEU A 59 14.31 -18.86 11.34
N GLN A 60 14.73 -18.97 10.07
CA GLN A 60 16.12 -19.29 9.78
C GLN A 60 17.10 -18.18 10.20
N ALA A 61 16.78 -16.95 9.81
CA ALA A 61 17.57 -15.78 10.17
C ALA A 61 17.60 -15.55 11.69
N SER A 62 16.50 -15.84 12.39
CA SER A 62 16.47 -15.70 13.85
C SER A 62 17.29 -16.78 14.56
N TYR A 63 17.31 -18.03 14.08
CA TYR A 63 18.21 -19.04 14.66
C TYR A 63 19.69 -18.68 14.44
N THR A 64 20.08 -18.16 13.27
CA THR A 64 21.49 -17.82 13.00
C THR A 64 21.95 -16.66 13.87
N VAL A 65 21.10 -15.65 14.07
CA VAL A 65 21.39 -14.50 14.93
C VAL A 65 21.61 -14.94 16.38
N THR A 66 20.78 -15.84 16.92
CA THR A 66 20.94 -16.31 18.31
C THR A 66 22.20 -17.15 18.56
N ILE A 67 22.75 -17.82 17.54
CA ILE A 67 23.98 -18.61 17.67
C ILE A 67 25.22 -17.70 17.60
N SER A 68 25.16 -16.60 16.84
CA SER A 68 26.29 -15.68 16.67
C SER A 68 26.54 -14.78 17.88
N GLU A 69 25.57 -14.57 18.78
CA GLU A 69 25.75 -13.77 20.01
C GLU A 69 26.32 -14.57 21.19
N ARG A 70 26.62 -15.87 21.00
CA ARG A 70 27.27 -16.72 22.01
C ARG A 70 28.73 -17.01 21.64
N GLY A 71 29.51 -15.95 21.45
CA GLY A 71 30.96 -15.96 21.24
C GLY A 71 31.67 -15.02 22.22
#